data_AF-A0A4R0YUD6-F1
#
_entry.id   AF-A0A4R0YUD6-F1
#
_cell.length_a   1.000
_cell.length_b   1.000
_cell.length_c   1.000
_cell.angle_alpha   90.00
_cell.angle_beta   90.00
_cell.angle_gamma   90.00
#
_symmetry.space_group_name_H-M   'P 1'
#
loop_
_entity.id
_entity.type
_entity.pdbx_description
1 polymer ?
#
loop_
_entity_poly.entity_id
_entity_poly.type
_entity_poly.pdbx_seq_one_letter_code
_entity_poly.pdbx_strand_id
1 'polypeptide(L)'
;MLLNARHRFRNAALPTLNRYCPDDRVDAAVAIFKAAVRIEPRLSDIVAWYRDTPIRELDSRTAEALVNAGRTIEVLAFLREIEDERRD
;
A
#
# COMPACT_ATOMS: atom_id res chain seq x y z
N MET A 1 -11.95 -3.39 -6.71
CA MET A 1 -12.39 -2.49 -5.59
C MET A 1 -11.29 -1.54 -5.08
N LEU A 2 -10.00 -1.82 -5.32
CA LEU A 2 -8.88 -0.92 -4.97
C LEU A 2 -8.83 0.42 -5.73
N LEU A 3 -9.64 0.56 -6.80
CA LEU A 3 -9.65 1.70 -7.71
C LEU A 3 -10.49 2.90 -7.24
N ASN A 4 -11.28 2.79 -6.16
CA ASN A 4 -12.30 3.81 -5.80
C ASN A 4 -12.36 4.21 -4.32
N ALA A 5 -11.39 3.82 -3.48
CA ALA A 5 -11.41 4.21 -2.06
C ALA A 5 -11.07 5.72 -1.92
N ARG A 6 -12.02 6.50 -1.37
CA ARG A 6 -11.88 7.94 -1.07
C ARG A 6 -12.12 8.17 0.42
N HIS A 7 -11.12 8.11 1.28
CA HIS A 7 -11.31 8.53 2.69
C HIS A 7 -10.06 9.17 3.32
N ARG A 8 -10.29 9.98 4.35
CA ARG A 8 -9.36 10.96 4.94
C ARG A 8 -8.27 10.28 5.78
N PHE A 9 -7.02 10.40 5.33
CA PHE A 9 -5.86 10.05 6.15
C PHE A 9 -5.64 11.05 7.29
N ARG A 10 -5.50 10.55 8.51
CA ARG A 10 -5.10 11.33 9.70
C ARG A 10 -3.68 10.90 10.09
N ASN A 11 -2.74 11.83 9.92
CA ASN A 11 -1.30 11.66 10.21
C ASN A 11 -1.05 11.03 11.58
N ALA A 12 -0.43 9.84 11.58
CA ALA A 12 0.26 9.28 12.73
C ALA A 12 1.73 9.10 12.35
N ALA A 13 2.61 9.81 13.05
CA ALA A 13 4.06 9.80 12.82
C ALA A 13 4.62 8.40 13.05
N LEU A 14 5.33 7.86 12.05
CA LEU A 14 6.00 6.56 12.14
C LEU A 14 7.51 6.74 12.30
N PRO A 15 8.16 5.90 13.13
CA PRO A 15 9.60 5.99 13.39
C PRO A 15 10.41 5.63 12.15
N THR A 16 11.42 6.44 11.87
CA THR A 16 12.37 6.32 10.76
C THR A 16 13.22 5.05 10.87
N LEU A 17 12.86 3.99 10.16
CA LEU A 17 13.73 2.84 9.92
C LEU A 17 14.22 2.86 8.48
N ASN A 18 15.18 3.75 8.20
CA ASN A 18 15.89 3.78 6.93
C ASN A 18 17.21 3.00 7.04
N ARG A 19 17.14 1.67 6.82
CA ARG A 19 18.28 0.88 6.33
C ARG A 19 17.87 0.36 4.96
N TYR A 20 18.35 1.01 3.92
CA TYR A 20 17.99 0.69 2.56
C TYR A 20 18.83 -0.49 2.05
N CYS A 21 18.31 -1.71 2.18
CA CYS A 21 18.81 -2.88 1.46
C CYS A 21 17.89 -3.18 0.26
N PRO A 22 18.41 -3.61 -0.90
CA PRO A 22 17.56 -3.96 -2.04
C PRO A 22 16.62 -5.15 -1.75
N ASP A 23 16.99 -6.03 -0.81
CA ASP A 23 16.18 -7.15 -0.31
C ASP A 23 14.88 -6.66 0.34
N ASP A 24 14.93 -5.57 1.12
CA ASP A 24 13.76 -4.95 1.77
C ASP A 24 12.65 -4.56 0.78
N ARG A 25 12.97 -4.23 -0.47
CA ARG A 25 11.94 -3.86 -1.46
C ARG A 25 11.14 -5.07 -1.93
N VAL A 26 11.80 -6.22 -2.09
CA VAL A 26 11.13 -7.47 -2.47
C VAL A 26 10.24 -7.92 -1.32
N ASP A 27 10.75 -7.90 -0.09
CA ASP A 27 9.96 -8.20 1.10
C ASP A 27 8.79 -7.23 1.29
N ALA A 28 9.01 -5.93 1.03
CA ALA A 28 7.95 -4.92 1.06
C ALA A 28 6.85 -5.18 0.04
N ALA A 29 7.23 -5.49 -1.21
CA ALA A 29 6.25 -5.84 -2.23
C ALA A 29 5.48 -7.10 -1.84
N VAL A 30 6.15 -8.15 -1.35
CA VAL A 30 5.48 -9.37 -0.88
C VAL A 30 4.50 -9.08 0.26
N ALA A 31 4.88 -8.25 1.24
CA ALA A 31 4.00 -7.85 2.33
C ALA A 31 2.75 -7.11 1.83
N ILE A 32 2.92 -6.17 0.89
CA ILE A 32 1.82 -5.43 0.28
C ILE A 32 0.87 -6.37 -0.47
N PHE A 33 1.40 -7.32 -1.24
CA PHE A 33 0.57 -8.28 -1.98
C PHE A 33 -0.20 -9.22 -1.04
N LYS A 34 0.43 -9.68 0.04
CA LYS A 34 -0.24 -10.47 1.10
C LYS A 34 -1.36 -9.69 1.79
N ALA A 35 -1.21 -8.37 1.96
CA ALA A 35 -2.28 -7.52 2.49
C ALA A 35 -3.39 -7.30 1.44
N ALA A 36 -3.01 -6.96 0.21
CA ALA A 36 -3.95 -6.65 -0.87
C ALA A 36 -4.83 -7.85 -1.25
N VAL A 37 -4.32 -9.08 -1.21
CA VAL A 37 -5.10 -10.29 -1.57
C VAL A 37 -6.28 -10.53 -0.63
N ARG A 38 -6.23 -9.99 0.60
CA ARG A 38 -7.33 -10.06 1.57
C ARG A 38 -8.49 -9.13 1.20
N ILE A 39 -8.22 -8.10 0.41
CA ILE A 39 -9.19 -7.09 -0.06
C ILE A 39 -9.69 -7.45 -1.46
N GLU A 40 -8.78 -7.75 -2.38
CA GLU A 40 -9.05 -8.10 -3.78
C GLU A 40 -8.32 -9.40 -4.11
N PRO A 41 -9.02 -10.53 -4.32
CA PRO A 41 -8.37 -11.83 -4.56
C PRO A 41 -7.74 -11.95 -5.95
N ARG A 42 -8.09 -11.06 -6.90
CA ARG A 42 -7.58 -11.14 -8.28
C ARG A 42 -6.17 -10.55 -8.38
N LEU A 43 -5.18 -11.42 -8.55
CA LEU A 43 -3.76 -11.03 -8.66
C LEU A 43 -3.49 -10.02 -9.78
N SER A 44 -4.16 -10.14 -10.94
CA SER A 44 -4.02 -9.17 -12.04
C SER A 44 -4.41 -7.76 -11.61
N ASP A 45 -5.49 -7.65 -10.82
CA ASP A 45 -6.04 -6.38 -10.37
C ASP A 45 -5.16 -5.78 -9.26
N ILE A 46 -4.57 -6.63 -8.40
CA ILE A 46 -3.57 -6.20 -7.41
C ILE A 46 -2.31 -5.68 -8.09
N VAL A 47 -1.80 -6.38 -9.11
CA VAL A 47 -0.59 -5.95 -9.85
C VAL A 47 -0.84 -4.62 -10.56
N ALA A 48 -1.97 -4.49 -11.25
CA ALA A 48 -2.36 -3.26 -11.92
C ALA A 48 -2.54 -2.10 -10.92
N TRP A 49 -3.15 -2.37 -9.76
CA TRP A 49 -3.24 -1.36 -8.70
C TRP A 49 -1.85 -0.94 -8.19
N TYR A 50 -0.99 -1.92 -7.91
CA TYR A 50 0.33 -1.68 -7.33
C TYR A 50 1.21 -0.78 -8.23
N ARG A 51 1.15 -1.01 -9.55
CA ARG A 51 1.98 -0.31 -10.54
C ARG A 51 1.34 0.96 -11.07
N ASP A 52 0.04 0.91 -11.38
CA ASP A 52 -0.56 1.88 -12.29
C ASP A 52 -1.58 2.78 -11.60
N THR A 53 -2.00 2.48 -10.36
CA THR A 53 -3.02 3.26 -9.66
C THR A 53 -2.40 4.22 -8.63
N PRO A 54 -2.52 5.54 -8.84
CA PRO A 54 -2.11 6.52 -7.84
C PRO A 54 -2.99 6.44 -6.59
N ILE A 55 -2.37 6.35 -5.43
CA ILE A 55 -3.05 6.40 -4.13
C ILE A 55 -3.14 7.87 -3.73
N ARG A 56 -4.33 8.46 -3.89
CA ARG A 56 -4.56 9.90 -3.72
C ARG A 56 -4.22 10.38 -2.31
N GLU A 57 -4.48 9.56 -1.31
CA GLU A 57 -4.20 9.78 0.11
C GLU A 57 -2.69 9.76 0.42
N LEU A 58 -1.88 9.11 -0.42
CA LEU A 58 -0.43 8.98 -0.27
C LEU A 58 0.29 9.76 -1.37
N ASP A 59 0.03 11.07 -1.40
CA ASP A 59 0.63 12.02 -2.35
C ASP A 59 0.39 11.70 -3.83
N SER A 60 -0.69 10.98 -4.14
CA SER A 60 -1.00 10.51 -5.51
C SER A 60 0.15 9.71 -6.14
N ARG A 61 0.84 8.89 -5.33
CA ARG A 61 1.87 7.96 -5.78
C ARG A 61 1.33 6.55 -5.86
N THR A 62 1.88 5.76 -6.78
CA THR A 62 1.57 4.33 -6.86
C THR A 62 2.22 3.58 -5.69
N ALA A 63 1.70 2.39 -5.35
CA ALA A 63 2.29 1.59 -4.28
C ALA A 63 3.75 1.23 -4.61
N GLU A 64 4.08 0.94 -5.88
CA GLU A 64 5.45 0.73 -6.34
C GLU A 64 6.35 1.95 -6.09
N ALA A 65 5.87 3.15 -6.44
CA ALA A 65 6.62 4.39 -6.21
C ALA A 65 6.85 4.66 -4.71
N LEU A 66 5.91 4.29 -3.85
CA LEU A 66 6.01 4.42 -2.40
C LEU A 66 7.00 3.41 -1.81
N VAL A 67 6.97 2.15 -2.24
CA VAL A 67 7.98 1.14 -1.85
C VAL A 67 9.39 1.57 -2.26
N ASN A 68 9.54 2.08 -3.49
CA ASN A 68 10.82 2.61 -3.96
C ASN A 68 11.29 3.82 -3.13
N ALA A 69 10.37 4.59 -2.55
CA ALA A 69 10.66 5.69 -1.64
C ALA A 69 10.87 5.25 -0.17
N GLY A 70 10.82 3.95 0.15
CA GLY A 70 10.91 3.45 1.53
C GLY A 70 9.65 3.68 2.37
N ARG A 71 8.52 4.03 1.73
CA ARG A 71 7.24 4.38 2.38
C ARG A 71 6.28 3.18 2.46
N THR A 72 6.83 1.98 2.61
CA THR A 72 6.06 0.72 2.64
C THR A 72 5.01 0.69 3.75
N ILE A 73 5.36 1.20 4.94
CA ILE A 73 4.46 1.16 6.10
C ILE A 73 3.19 1.97 5.84
N GLU A 74 3.28 3.09 5.12
CA GLU A 74 2.13 3.92 4.77
C GLU A 74 1.17 3.17 3.84
N VAL A 75 1.70 2.40 2.87
CA VAL A 75 0.88 1.56 1.98
C VAL A 75 0.19 0.44 2.76
N LEU A 76 0.89 -0.22 3.69
CA LEU A 76 0.31 -1.27 4.52
C LEU A 76 -0.77 -0.74 5.46
N ALA A 77 -0.57 0.45 6.04
CA ALA A 77 -1.57 1.12 6.86
C ALA A 77 -2.82 1.45 6.04
N PHE A 78 -2.64 2.01 4.83
CA PHE A 78 -3.74 2.30 3.90
C PHE A 78 -4.55 1.05 3.54
N LEU A 79 -3.88 -0.07 3.23
CA LEU A 79 -4.57 -1.33 2.94
C LEU A 79 -5.32 -1.87 4.17
N ARG A 80 -4.76 -1.71 5.37
CA ARG A 80 -5.43 -2.14 6.59
C ARG A 80 -6.73 -1.38 6.83
N GLU A 81 -6.73 -0.06 6.61
CA GLU A 81 -7.96 0.73 6.74
C GLU A 81 -9.05 0.27 5.77
N ILE A 82 -8.71 0.03 4.49
CA ILE A 82 -9.66 -0.50 3.50
C ILE A 82 -10.20 -1.87 3.92
N GLU A 83 -9.34 -2.75 4.46
CA GLU A 83 -9.78 -4.04 4.95
C GLU A 83 -10.77 -3.91 6.11
N ASP A 84 -10.49 -3.03 7.07
CA ASP A 84 -11.35 -2.82 8.23
C ASP A 84 -12.70 -2.21 7.79
N GLU A 85 -12.72 -1.26 6.84
CA GLU A 85 -13.95 -0.69 6.25
C GLU A 85 -14.82 -1.74 5.52
N ARG A 86 -14.26 -2.84 5.03
CA ARG A 86 -15.02 -3.93 4.38
C ARG A 86 -15.66 -4.88 5.38
N ARG A 87 -15.21 -4.86 6.64
CA ARG A 87 -15.64 -5.79 7.68
C ARG A 87 -16.74 -5.22 8.58
N ASP A 88 -16.89 -3.90 8.61
CA ASP A 88 -18.05 -3.18 9.13
C ASP A 88 -19.20 -3.15 8.12
#